data_AF-A0A371XFE5-F1
#
_entry.id   AF-A0A371XFE5-F1
#
_cell.length_a   1.000
_cell.length_b   1.000
_cell.length_c   1.000
_cell.angle_alpha   90.00
_cell.angle_beta   90.00
_cell.angle_gamma   90.00
#
_symmetry.space_group_name_H-M   'P 1'
#
loop_
_entity.id
_entity.type
_entity.pdbx_description
1 polymer ?
#
loop_
_entity_poly.entity_id
_entity_poly.type
_entity_poly.pdbx_seq_one_letter_code
_entity_poly.pdbx_strand_id
1 'polypeptide(L)'
;MSRLALSLVLALVGVVSLGLKVQADGRANDALMYPGDDDIVALLENNHFAVQMAPPNTDPQWITGTRDGCRIQIANVSPQGWHRNIVSWASKDRTLVYSASGALAAQQPLIGPLTQHYLNRLKRYAGLDAPAVRVRAVLMDQACGSQPIPDAELAALSG
;
A
#
# COMPACT_ATOMS: atom_id res chain seq x y z
N MET A 1 37.50 -16.56 32.08
CA MET A 1 36.03 -16.71 32.06
C MET A 1 35.71 -18.18 31.83
N SER A 2 34.92 -18.81 32.70
CA SER A 2 34.59 -20.25 32.57
C SER A 2 33.72 -20.47 31.32
N ARG A 3 33.96 -21.56 30.59
CA ARG A 3 33.17 -21.93 29.39
C ARG A 3 31.66 -21.98 29.69
N LEU A 4 31.30 -22.32 30.93
CA LEU A 4 29.93 -22.32 31.45
C LEU A 4 29.28 -20.93 31.46
N ALA A 5 30.01 -19.88 31.84
CA ALA A 5 29.48 -18.52 31.83
C ALA A 5 29.20 -18.03 30.40
N LEU A 6 30.05 -18.39 29.43
CA LEU A 6 29.86 -18.03 28.03
C LEU A 6 28.61 -18.72 27.43
N SER A 7 28.45 -20.03 27.70
CA SER A 7 27.29 -20.80 27.26
C SER A 7 25.98 -20.28 27.86
N LEU A 8 25.99 -19.88 29.13
CA LEU A 8 24.82 -19.31 29.79
C LEU A 8 24.40 -17.98 29.15
N VAL A 9 25.36 -17.10 28.87
CA VAL A 9 25.10 -15.80 28.21
C VAL A 9 24.54 -16.01 26.80
N LEU A 10 25.12 -16.92 26.02
CA LEU A 10 24.62 -17.26 24.68
C LEU A 10 23.20 -17.84 24.72
N ALA A 11 22.90 -18.72 25.67
CA ALA A 11 21.56 -19.28 25.85
C ALA A 11 20.55 -18.19 26.22
N LEU A 12 20.90 -17.28 27.14
CA LEU A 12 20.05 -16.15 27.53
C LEU A 12 19.79 -15.19 26.36
N VAL A 13 20.83 -14.84 25.60
CA VAL A 13 20.68 -14.01 24.39
C VAL A 13 19.80 -14.72 23.36
N GLY A 14 19.96 -16.03 23.19
CA GLY A 14 19.12 -16.83 22.29
C GLY A 14 17.65 -16.84 22.71
N VAL A 15 17.37 -17.09 23.98
CA VAL A 15 15.99 -17.10 24.53
C VAL A 15 15.35 -15.72 24.42
N VAL A 16 16.08 -14.65 24.73
CA VAL A 16 15.59 -13.27 24.57
C VAL A 16 15.33 -12.94 23.10
N SER A 17 16.23 -13.32 22.19
CA SER A 17 16.07 -13.10 20.75
C SER A 17 14.86 -13.84 20.18
N LEU A 18 14.66 -15.11 20.57
CA LEU A 18 13.50 -15.91 20.16
C LEU A 18 12.20 -15.37 20.76
N GLY A 19 12.21 -15.00 22.04
CA GLY A 19 11.05 -14.40 22.72
C GLY A 19 10.61 -13.07 22.09
N LEU A 20 11.57 -12.23 21.69
CA LEU A 20 11.29 -10.98 20.99
C LEU A 20 10.63 -11.23 19.62
N LYS A 21 11.08 -12.25 18.90
CA LYS A 21 10.58 -12.59 17.56
C LYS A 21 9.15 -13.14 17.61
N VAL A 22 8.85 -14.02 18.58
CA VAL A 22 7.51 -14.59 18.79
C VAL A 22 6.49 -13.52 19.22
N GLN A 23 6.89 -12.57 20.05
CA GLN A 23 6.03 -11.43 20.45
C GLN A 23 5.82 -10.40 19.34
N ALA A 24 6.72 -10.35 18.35
CA ALA A 24 6.62 -9.45 17.20
C ALA A 24 5.71 -10.04 16.11
N ASP A 25 5.79 -11.35 15.82
CA ASP A 25 4.91 -12.01 14.85
C ASP A 25 3.44 -12.01 15.32
N GLY A 26 3.19 -12.13 16.63
CA GLY A 26 1.83 -12.02 17.19
C GLY A 26 1.23 -10.60 17.18
N ARG A 27 2.02 -9.56 16.86
CA ARG A 27 1.59 -8.15 16.73
C ARG A 27 1.66 -7.62 15.30
N ALA A 28 2.09 -8.44 14.35
CA ALA A 28 2.03 -8.11 12.93
C ALA A 28 0.56 -8.17 12.49
N ASN A 29 -0.19 -7.11 12.81
CA ASN A 29 -1.54 -6.93 12.29
C ASN A 29 -1.38 -6.71 10.79
N ASP A 30 -1.83 -7.64 9.95
CA ASP A 30 -1.70 -7.54 8.48
C ASP A 30 -2.32 -6.22 7.96
N ALA A 31 -3.36 -5.73 8.63
CA ALA A 31 -3.99 -4.42 8.39
C ALA A 31 -3.04 -3.21 8.58
N LEU A 32 -1.96 -3.36 9.36
CA LEU A 32 -0.92 -2.33 9.54
C LEU A 32 0.20 -2.44 8.50
N MET A 33 0.25 -3.52 7.72
CA MET A 33 1.24 -3.74 6.65
C MET A 33 0.67 -3.51 5.26
N TYR A 34 -0.57 -3.94 5.01
CA TYR A 34 -1.28 -3.76 3.75
C TYR A 34 -2.46 -2.82 3.96
N PRO A 35 -2.55 -1.69 3.23
CA PRO A 35 -3.73 -0.85 3.30
C PRO A 35 -4.96 -1.64 2.86
N GLY A 36 -6.06 -1.48 3.59
CA GLY A 36 -7.36 -2.01 3.16
C GLY A 36 -7.82 -1.43 1.82
N ASP A 37 -8.79 -2.09 1.22
CA ASP A 37 -9.34 -1.74 -0.10
C ASP A 37 -10.73 -1.09 -0.01
N ASP A 38 -11.32 -1.05 1.18
CA ASP A 38 -12.68 -0.55 1.43
C ASP A 38 -12.85 0.92 1.01
N ASP A 39 -11.80 1.74 1.15
CA ASP A 39 -11.80 3.14 0.74
C ASP A 39 -11.86 3.31 -0.78
N ILE A 40 -11.22 2.42 -1.53
CA ILE A 40 -11.30 2.38 -3.00
C ILE A 40 -12.72 2.00 -3.43
N VAL A 41 -13.28 0.93 -2.84
CA VAL A 41 -14.63 0.46 -3.16
C VAL A 41 -15.63 1.55 -2.89
N ALA A 42 -15.58 2.16 -1.69
CA ALA A 42 -16.45 3.26 -1.32
C ALA A 42 -16.32 4.47 -2.27
N LEU A 43 -15.10 4.85 -2.68
CA LEU A 43 -14.90 5.94 -3.64
C LEU A 43 -15.61 5.66 -4.96
N LEU A 44 -15.41 4.45 -5.50
CA LEU A 44 -15.99 4.06 -6.79
C LEU A 44 -17.52 4.00 -6.71
N GLU A 45 -18.07 3.41 -5.65
CA GLU A 45 -19.52 3.33 -5.42
C GLU A 45 -20.15 4.72 -5.24
N ASN A 46 -19.52 5.60 -4.46
CA ASN A 46 -19.96 6.99 -4.25
C ASN A 46 -19.98 7.79 -5.57
N ASN A 47 -19.10 7.43 -6.50
CA ASN A 47 -19.05 8.00 -7.84
C ASN A 47 -19.87 7.18 -8.86
N HIS A 48 -20.78 6.32 -8.42
CA HIS A 48 -21.70 5.55 -9.27
C HIS A 48 -21.01 4.59 -10.26
N PHE A 49 -19.82 4.08 -9.94
CA PHE A 49 -19.19 3.01 -10.69
C PHE A 49 -19.70 1.65 -10.23
N ALA A 50 -19.94 0.74 -11.17
CA ALA A 50 -20.08 -0.68 -10.84
C ALA A 50 -18.70 -1.25 -10.52
N VAL A 51 -18.52 -1.75 -9.31
CA VAL A 51 -17.23 -2.23 -8.79
C VAL A 51 -17.04 -3.72 -9.03
N GLN A 52 -15.85 -4.08 -9.49
CA GLN A 52 -15.40 -5.46 -9.68
C GLN A 52 -14.00 -5.61 -9.08
N MET A 53 -13.85 -6.55 -8.14
CA MET A 53 -12.56 -6.87 -7.55
C MET A 53 -11.85 -7.92 -8.40
N ALA A 54 -10.55 -7.74 -8.65
CA ALA A 54 -9.73 -8.79 -9.27
C ALA A 54 -9.73 -10.07 -8.39
N PRO A 55 -9.49 -11.24 -8.99
CA PRO A 55 -9.30 -12.48 -8.23
C PRO A 55 -8.23 -12.32 -7.15
N PRO A 56 -8.38 -13.02 -6.01
CA PRO A 56 -7.36 -13.04 -4.99
C PRO A 56 -6.04 -13.57 -5.57
N ASN A 57 -4.91 -13.11 -5.02
CA ASN A 57 -3.53 -13.46 -5.44
C ASN A 57 -3.02 -12.76 -6.72
N THR A 58 -3.58 -11.60 -7.06
CA THR A 58 -2.99 -10.71 -8.07
C THR A 58 -2.19 -9.60 -7.37
N ASP A 59 -0.99 -9.29 -7.86
CA ASP A 59 -0.14 -8.23 -7.30
C ASP A 59 0.35 -7.26 -8.41
N PRO A 60 -0.10 -5.99 -8.41
CA PRO A 60 -1.04 -5.41 -7.45
C PRO A 60 -2.48 -5.88 -7.70
N GLN A 61 -3.28 -5.97 -6.63
CA GLN A 61 -4.69 -6.30 -6.72
C GLN A 61 -5.47 -5.10 -7.27
N TRP A 62 -6.03 -5.25 -8.47
CA TRP A 62 -6.78 -4.19 -9.14
C TRP A 62 -8.26 -4.23 -8.76
N ILE A 63 -8.79 -3.07 -8.39
CA ILE A 63 -10.22 -2.85 -8.20
C ILE A 63 -10.70 -2.02 -9.37
N THR A 64 -11.63 -2.58 -10.14
CA THR A 64 -12.13 -1.98 -11.38
C THR A 64 -13.49 -1.35 -11.13
N GLY A 65 -13.65 -0.08 -11.48
CA GLY A 65 -14.93 0.60 -11.57
C GLY A 65 -15.32 0.80 -13.03
N THR A 66 -16.58 0.53 -13.39
CA THR A 66 -17.12 0.82 -14.73
C THR A 66 -18.38 1.67 -14.67
N ARG A 67 -18.46 2.73 -15.48
CA ARG A 67 -19.62 3.64 -15.61
C ARG A 67 -19.69 4.20 -17.03
N ASP A 68 -20.80 4.02 -17.73
CA ASP A 68 -21.04 4.60 -19.08
C ASP A 68 -19.89 4.40 -20.09
N GLY A 69 -19.26 3.22 -20.08
CA GLY A 69 -18.11 2.92 -20.94
C GLY A 69 -16.75 3.47 -20.46
N CYS A 70 -16.74 4.31 -19.43
CA CYS A 70 -15.53 4.65 -18.67
C CYS A 70 -15.15 3.50 -17.73
N ARG A 71 -13.86 3.16 -17.73
CA ARG A 71 -13.28 2.17 -16.84
C ARG A 71 -12.12 2.80 -16.08
N ILE A 72 -12.19 2.68 -14.75
CA ILE A 72 -11.14 3.10 -13.82
C ILE A 72 -10.63 1.86 -13.12
N GLN A 73 -9.32 1.74 -12.94
CA GLN A 73 -8.71 0.70 -12.12
C GLN A 73 -7.84 1.34 -11.05
N ILE A 74 -8.07 0.96 -9.79
CA ILE A 74 -7.32 1.48 -8.66
C ILE A 74 -6.68 0.31 -7.94
N ALA A 75 -5.41 0.45 -7.59
CA ALA A 75 -4.66 -0.59 -6.92
C ALA A 75 -3.74 -0.03 -5.84
N ASN A 76 -3.59 -0.78 -4.75
CA ASN A 76 -2.52 -0.57 -3.79
C ASN A 76 -1.15 -0.81 -4.45
N VAL A 77 -0.22 0.12 -4.28
CA VAL A 77 1.14 -0.03 -4.78
C VAL A 77 2.19 0.28 -3.73
N SER A 78 3.35 -0.38 -3.83
CA SER A 78 4.45 -0.13 -2.90
C SER A 78 4.97 1.31 -3.04
N PRO A 79 5.17 2.05 -1.92
CA PRO A 79 5.86 3.35 -1.93
C PRO A 79 7.28 3.27 -2.51
N GLN A 80 7.90 2.09 -2.47
CA GLN A 80 9.25 1.82 -2.98
C GLN A 80 9.29 1.67 -4.50
N GLY A 81 8.12 1.64 -5.17
CA GLY A 81 8.04 1.52 -6.62
C GLY A 81 8.24 0.10 -7.16
N TRP A 82 8.08 -0.94 -6.33
CA TRP A 82 8.16 -2.34 -6.78
C TRP A 82 7.17 -2.67 -7.90
N HIS A 83 6.00 -2.01 -7.90
CA HIS A 83 4.98 -2.18 -8.93
C HIS A 83 5.15 -1.25 -10.14
N ARG A 84 6.23 -0.43 -10.21
CA ARG A 84 6.38 0.58 -11.28
C ARG A 84 6.31 -0.02 -12.68
N ASN A 85 6.99 -1.15 -12.89
CA ASN A 85 7.06 -1.77 -14.22
C ASN A 85 5.72 -2.38 -14.63
N ILE A 86 5.03 -3.08 -13.72
CA ILE A 86 3.73 -3.69 -14.03
C ILE A 86 2.64 -2.62 -14.21
N VAL A 87 2.66 -1.56 -13.40
CA VAL A 87 1.74 -0.41 -13.53
C VAL A 87 2.00 0.36 -14.83
N SER A 88 3.26 0.62 -15.18
CA SER A 88 3.62 1.29 -16.43
C SER A 88 3.26 0.46 -17.65
N TRP A 89 3.39 -0.87 -17.59
CA TRP A 89 2.92 -1.75 -18.66
C TRP A 89 1.40 -1.73 -18.77
N ALA A 90 0.71 -1.77 -17.63
CA ALA A 90 -0.75 -1.66 -17.59
C ALA A 90 -1.24 -0.30 -18.11
N SER A 91 -0.47 0.78 -17.97
CA SER A 91 -0.90 2.14 -18.35
C SER A 91 -0.68 2.49 -19.83
N LYS A 92 -0.26 1.57 -20.69
CA LYS A 92 0.25 1.86 -22.04
C LYS A 92 -0.65 2.78 -22.88
N ASP A 93 -1.97 2.66 -22.76
CA ASP A 93 -2.97 3.47 -23.49
C ASP A 93 -3.93 4.21 -22.53
N ARG A 94 -3.53 4.36 -21.27
CA ARG A 94 -4.38 4.81 -20.17
C ARG A 94 -3.72 5.93 -19.39
N THR A 95 -4.53 6.84 -18.86
CA THR A 95 -4.01 7.88 -17.96
C THR A 95 -3.66 7.25 -16.63
N LEU A 96 -2.41 7.42 -16.20
CA LEU A 96 -1.89 6.93 -14.93
C LEU A 96 -1.61 8.10 -13.99
N VAL A 97 -2.23 8.05 -12.82
CA VAL A 97 -1.90 8.95 -11.71
C VAL A 97 -1.71 8.16 -10.43
N TYR A 98 -0.87 8.66 -9.55
CA TYR A 98 -0.59 8.08 -8.24
C TYR A 98 -1.18 8.99 -7.16
N SER A 99 -2.01 8.43 -6.28
CA SER A 99 -2.45 9.08 -5.06
C SER A 99 -1.49 8.71 -3.93
N ALA A 100 -0.96 9.71 -3.23
CA ALA A 100 -0.13 9.49 -2.05
C ALA A 100 -0.15 10.73 -1.14
N SER A 101 -0.32 10.53 0.17
CA SER A 101 -0.25 11.59 1.17
C SER A 101 -1.15 12.80 0.86
N GLY A 102 -2.38 12.56 0.38
CA GLY A 102 -3.32 13.63 0.06
C GLY A 102 -3.01 14.40 -1.23
N ALA A 103 -2.10 13.90 -2.08
CA ALA A 103 -1.73 14.55 -3.34
C ALA A 103 -1.71 13.57 -4.51
N LEU A 104 -1.84 14.10 -5.73
CA LEU A 104 -1.67 13.35 -6.98
C LEU A 104 -0.27 13.58 -7.56
N ALA A 105 0.32 12.52 -8.11
CA ALA A 105 1.60 12.55 -8.77
C ALA A 105 1.58 11.73 -10.07
N ALA A 106 2.34 12.17 -11.07
CA ALA A 106 2.40 11.49 -12.37
C ALA A 106 3.34 10.27 -12.38
N GLN A 107 4.28 10.15 -11.43
CA GLN A 107 5.34 9.15 -11.48
C GLN A 107 5.78 8.66 -10.10
N GLN A 108 6.29 7.42 -10.05
CA GLN A 108 6.97 6.81 -8.91
C GLN A 108 8.49 6.74 -9.14
N PRO A 109 9.32 6.71 -8.06
CA PRO A 109 8.94 6.68 -6.64
C PRO A 109 8.67 8.07 -6.05
N LEU A 110 7.89 8.10 -4.96
CA LEU A 110 7.52 9.32 -4.24
C LEU A 110 8.36 9.42 -2.96
N ILE A 111 9.31 10.37 -2.91
CA ILE A 111 10.30 10.48 -1.83
C ILE A 111 9.64 10.66 -0.45
N GLY A 112 8.57 11.47 -0.37
CA GLY A 112 7.82 11.68 0.88
C GLY A 112 7.22 10.39 1.44
N PRO A 113 6.30 9.72 0.69
CA PRO A 113 5.74 8.42 1.06
C PRO A 113 6.79 7.34 1.37
N LEU A 114 7.90 7.32 0.62
CA LEU A 114 9.01 6.39 0.88
C LEU A 114 9.65 6.62 2.25
N THR A 115 9.94 7.88 2.58
CA THR A 115 10.54 8.26 3.87
C THR A 115 9.60 7.92 5.01
N GLN A 116 8.31 8.28 4.87
CA GLN A 116 7.28 7.96 5.84
C GLN A 116 7.13 6.45 6.06
N HIS A 117 7.25 5.65 4.98
CA HIS A 117 7.15 4.20 5.06
C HIS A 117 8.24 3.61 5.98
N TYR A 118 9.50 4.04 5.80
CA TYR A 118 10.60 3.56 6.63
C TYR A 118 10.53 4.07 8.08
N LEU A 119 10.10 5.32 8.29
CA LEU A 119 9.86 5.84 9.63
C LEU A 119 8.76 5.05 10.37
N ASN A 120 7.62 4.81 9.71
CA ASN A 120 6.55 4.01 10.29
C ASN A 120 6.98 2.57 10.53
N ARG A 121 7.82 2.00 9.66
CA ARG A 121 8.40 0.67 9.86
C ARG A 121 9.29 0.62 11.11
N LEU A 122 10.15 1.62 11.33
CA LEU A 122 10.96 1.71 12.56
C LEU A 122 10.09 1.85 13.82
N LYS A 123 9.04 2.68 13.75
CA LYS A 123 8.07 2.83 14.84
C LYS A 123 7.39 1.50 15.19
N ARG A 124 6.95 0.74 14.19
CA ARG A 124 6.38 -0.60 14.39
C ARG A 124 7.37 -1.57 15.02
N TYR A 125 8.64 -1.56 14.59
CA TYR A 125 9.68 -2.36 15.24
C TYR A 125 9.92 -1.98 16.70
N ALA A 126 9.69 -0.72 17.07
CA ALA A 126 9.73 -0.24 18.45
C ALA A 126 8.43 -0.52 19.24
N GLY A 127 7.45 -1.21 18.65
CA GLY A 127 6.16 -1.51 19.28
C GLY A 127 5.17 -0.36 19.30
N LEU A 128 5.42 0.72 18.56
CA LEU A 128 4.49 1.83 18.39
C LEU A 128 3.48 1.52 17.30
N ASP A 129 2.23 1.93 17.52
CA ASP A 129 1.22 1.89 16.48
C ASP A 129 1.53 2.97 15.42
N ALA A 130 1.78 2.53 14.19
CA ALA A 130 2.09 3.39 13.08
C ALA A 130 1.51 2.82 11.79
N PRO A 131 0.61 3.54 11.11
CA PRO A 131 -0.15 3.00 9.98
C PRO A 131 0.74 2.69 8.77
N ALA A 132 0.25 1.82 7.89
CA ALA A 132 0.83 1.63 6.56
C ALA A 132 0.75 2.94 5.76
N VAL A 133 1.78 3.22 4.97
CA VAL A 133 1.72 4.33 4.02
C VAL A 133 0.93 3.87 2.81
N ARG A 134 -0.17 4.58 2.51
CA ARG A 134 -1.01 4.35 1.35
C ARG A 134 -0.42 5.03 0.13
N VAL A 135 -0.22 4.25 -0.93
CA VAL A 135 0.04 4.77 -2.27
C VAL A 135 -0.85 3.98 -3.21
N ARG A 136 -1.70 4.68 -3.97
CA ARG A 136 -2.65 4.06 -4.90
C ARG A 136 -2.27 4.44 -6.32
N ALA A 137 -2.18 3.46 -7.22
CA ALA A 137 -2.12 3.72 -8.65
C ALA A 137 -3.54 3.75 -9.19
N VAL A 138 -3.86 4.78 -9.98
CA VAL A 138 -5.16 4.99 -10.62
C VAL A 138 -4.92 5.00 -12.12
N LEU A 139 -5.56 4.05 -12.82
CA LEU A 139 -5.59 3.95 -14.26
C LEU A 139 -6.97 4.35 -14.76
N MET A 140 -7.03 5.26 -15.74
CA MET A 140 -8.27 5.70 -16.35
C MET A 140 -8.19 5.49 -17.86
N ASP A 141 -9.20 4.83 -18.42
CA ASP A 141 -9.33 4.67 -19.87
C ASP A 141 -9.66 6.03 -20.52
N GLN A 142 -9.26 6.21 -21.78
CA GLN A 142 -9.53 7.46 -22.54
C GLN A 142 -11.03 7.80 -22.64
N ALA A 143 -11.90 6.79 -22.57
CA ALA A 143 -13.36 6.95 -22.57
C ALA A 143 -13.90 7.69 -21.34
N CYS A 144 -13.09 7.89 -20.30
CA CYS A 144 -13.48 8.59 -19.08
C CYS A 144 -13.57 10.11 -19.20
N GLY A 145 -13.08 10.70 -20.30
CA GLY A 145 -13.01 12.14 -20.47
C GLY A 145 -11.98 12.80 -19.54
N SER A 146 -12.13 14.09 -19.27
CA SER A 146 -11.11 14.87 -18.57
C SER A 146 -11.05 14.62 -17.06
N GLN A 147 -12.15 14.19 -16.42
CA GLN A 147 -12.19 14.03 -14.97
C GLN A 147 -13.38 13.19 -14.49
N PRO A 148 -13.28 11.84 -14.48
CA PRO A 148 -14.41 10.99 -14.09
C PRO A 148 -14.69 11.00 -12.58
N ILE A 149 -13.67 11.30 -11.77
CA ILE A 149 -13.70 11.48 -10.31
C ILE A 149 -12.90 12.76 -10.00
N PRO A 150 -13.36 13.65 -9.09
CA PRO A 150 -12.62 14.85 -8.72
C PRO A 150 -11.22 14.55 -8.16
N ASP A 151 -10.22 15.34 -8.55
CA ASP A 151 -8.83 15.14 -8.11
C ASP A 151 -8.68 15.15 -6.59
N ALA A 152 -9.47 15.97 -5.89
CA ALA A 152 -9.47 16.04 -4.43
C ALA A 152 -9.90 14.71 -3.78
N GLU A 153 -10.87 14.01 -4.37
CA GLU A 153 -11.33 12.71 -3.88
C GLU A 153 -10.29 11.62 -4.17
N LEU A 154 -9.69 11.64 -5.36
CA LEU A 154 -8.59 10.73 -5.71
C LEU A 154 -7.38 10.93 -4.79
N ALA A 155 -7.04 12.17 -4.48
CA ALA A 155 -5.94 12.51 -3.58
C ALA A 155 -6.22 12.03 -2.15
N ALA A 156 -7.48 12.12 -1.69
CA ALA A 156 -7.91 11.69 -0.37
C ALA A 156 -7.81 10.18 -0.12
N LEU A 157 -7.76 9.34 -1.17
CA LEU A 157 -7.55 7.89 -1.05
C LEU A 157 -6.28 7.49 -0.26
N SER A 158 -5.30 8.38 -0.22
CA SER A 158 -4.02 8.14 0.45
C SER A 158 -3.71 9.16 1.56
N GLY A 159 -4.71 9.96 1.94
CA GLY A 159 -4.63 10.98 3.01
C GLY A 159 -4.82 10.43 4.41
#